data_AF-A0A2S9G3W0-F1
#
_entry.id   AF-A0A2S9G3W0-F1
#
_cell.length_a   1.000
_cell.length_b   1.000
_cell.length_c   1.000
_cell.angle_alpha   90.00
_cell.angle_beta   90.00
_cell.angle_gamma   90.00
#
_symmetry.space_group_name_H-M   'P 1'
#
loop_
_entity.id
_entity.type
_entity.pdbx_description
1 polymer ?
#
loop_
_entity_poly.entity_id
_entity_poly.type
_entity_poly.pdbx_seq_one_letter_code
_entity_poly.pdbx_strand_id
1 'polypeptide(L)'
;DLAKIEAEIADLEDILAKPERQRAIVHDELKELADKYGDDRRPRIIPADGDVADEDLIAREEVVVTITETGYAKRTKSDLYRSQ
;
A
#
# COMPACT_ATOMS: atom_id res chain seq x y z
N ASP A 1 -38.03 25.53 -30.68
CA ASP A 1 -38.25 24.17 -30.17
C ASP A 1 -37.52 23.11 -30.99
N LEU A 2 -37.82 22.93 -32.28
CA LEU A 2 -37.15 21.94 -33.13
C LEU A 2 -35.61 22.08 -33.15
N ALA A 3 -35.11 23.31 -33.39
CA ALA A 3 -33.67 23.58 -33.44
C ALA A 3 -32.92 23.28 -32.12
N LYS A 4 -33.63 23.33 -30.97
CA LYS A 4 -33.03 23.00 -29.66
C LYS A 4 -32.89 21.49 -29.51
N ILE A 5 -33.91 20.75 -29.94
CA ILE A 5 -33.92 19.28 -29.93
C ILE A 5 -32.83 18.74 -30.87
N GLU A 6 -32.69 19.31 -32.07
CA GLU A 6 -31.63 18.92 -33.01
C GLU A 6 -30.22 19.16 -32.44
N ALA A 7 -30.01 20.29 -31.74
CA ALA A 7 -28.74 20.56 -31.08
C ALA A 7 -28.46 19.58 -29.92
N GLU A 8 -29.49 19.23 -29.15
CA GLU A 8 -29.36 18.26 -28.04
C GLU A 8 -29.07 16.85 -28.54
N ILE A 9 -29.73 16.42 -29.63
CA ILE A 9 -29.43 15.14 -30.29
C ILE A 9 -27.98 15.11 -30.76
N ALA A 10 -27.52 16.15 -31.46
CA ALA A 10 -26.15 16.22 -31.96
C ALA A 10 -25.11 16.15 -30.83
N ASP A 11 -25.38 16.79 -29.70
CA ASP A 11 -24.48 16.74 -28.54
C ASP A 11 -24.43 15.35 -27.90
N LEU A 12 -25.60 14.72 -27.71
CA LEU A 12 -25.69 13.37 -27.17
C LEU A 12 -25.02 12.33 -28.08
N GLU A 13 -25.18 12.46 -29.40
CA GLU A 13 -24.48 11.61 -30.38
C GLU A 13 -22.96 11.79 -30.31
N ASP A 14 -22.47 13.02 -30.13
CA ASP A 14 -21.04 13.29 -29.97
C ASP A 14 -20.47 12.67 -28.68
N ILE A 15 -21.24 12.71 -27.58
CA ILE A 15 -20.90 12.03 -26.33
C ILE A 15 -20.84 10.51 -26.55
N LEU A 16 -21.83 9.93 -27.22
CA LEU A 16 -21.86 8.48 -27.49
C LEU A 16 -20.71 8.03 -28.39
N ALA A 17 -20.29 8.87 -29.34
CA ALA A 17 -19.22 8.56 -30.28
C ALA A 17 -17.80 8.67 -29.67
N LYS A 18 -17.62 9.45 -28.60
CA LYS A 18 -16.29 9.76 -28.02
C LYS A 18 -16.15 9.23 -26.58
N PRO A 19 -15.49 8.07 -26.38
CA PRO A 19 -15.26 7.51 -25.05
C PRO A 19 -14.52 8.44 -24.08
N GLU A 20 -13.62 9.30 -24.59
CA GLU A 20 -12.90 10.28 -23.79
C GLU A 20 -13.86 11.31 -23.17
N ARG A 21 -14.86 11.73 -23.94
CA ARG A 21 -15.88 12.68 -23.51
C ARG A 21 -16.78 12.07 -22.44
N GLN A 22 -17.17 10.80 -22.60
CA GLN A 22 -17.92 10.05 -21.58
C GLN A 22 -17.13 9.98 -20.27
N ARG A 23 -15.84 9.64 -20.34
CA ARG A 23 -14.98 9.56 -19.16
C ARG A 23 -14.79 10.90 -18.47
N ALA A 24 -14.68 11.99 -19.24
CA ALA A 24 -14.60 13.34 -18.69
C ALA A 24 -15.88 13.70 -17.91
N ILE A 25 -17.05 13.47 -18.51
CA ILE A 25 -18.35 13.70 -17.85
C ILE A 25 -18.45 12.89 -16.55
N VAL A 26 -18.18 11.59 -16.60
CA VAL A 26 -18.23 10.72 -15.42
C VAL A 26 -17.24 11.15 -14.35
N HIS A 27 -16.03 11.55 -14.74
CA HIS A 27 -15.02 12.05 -13.79
C HIS A 27 -15.52 13.31 -13.07
N ASP A 28 -16.07 14.26 -13.82
CA ASP A 28 -16.52 15.53 -13.25
C ASP A 28 -17.73 15.33 -12.33
N GLU A 29 -18.69 14.47 -12.72
CA GLU A 29 -19.82 14.09 -11.87
C GLU A 29 -19.37 13.38 -10.58
N LEU A 30 -18.42 12.45 -10.67
CA LEU A 30 -17.87 11.76 -9.50
C LEU A 30 -17.11 12.70 -8.58
N LYS A 31 -16.42 13.70 -9.15
CA LYS A 31 -15.72 14.72 -8.38
C LYS A 31 -16.70 15.60 -7.62
N GLU A 32 -17.77 16.08 -8.26
CA GLU A 32 -18.83 16.83 -7.56
C GLU A 32 -19.47 16.02 -6.44
N LEU A 33 -19.67 14.72 -6.66
CA LEU A 33 -20.19 13.82 -5.63
C LEU A 33 -19.23 13.70 -4.43
N ALA A 34 -17.93 13.51 -4.71
CA ALA A 34 -16.90 13.44 -3.69
C ALA A 34 -16.79 14.76 -2.89
N ASP A 35 -16.87 15.91 -3.57
CA ASP A 35 -16.80 17.22 -2.93
C ASP A 35 -18.05 17.50 -2.05
N LYS A 36 -19.21 17.02 -2.47
CA LYS A 36 -20.48 17.25 -1.77
C LYS A 36 -20.73 16.29 -0.59
N TYR A 37 -20.25 15.05 -0.69
CA TYR A 37 -20.60 13.98 0.25
C TYR A 37 -19.38 13.29 0.88
N GLY A 38 -18.16 13.63 0.50
CA GLY A 38 -16.94 13.08 1.08
C GLY A 38 -16.76 13.47 2.54
N ASP A 39 -16.30 12.52 3.35
CA ASP A 39 -15.83 12.76 4.71
C ASP A 39 -14.37 12.33 4.87
N ASP A 40 -13.70 12.89 5.89
CA ASP A 40 -12.34 12.51 6.20
C ASP A 40 -12.27 11.03 6.64
N ARG A 41 -11.17 10.37 6.28
CA ARG A 41 -10.93 8.99 6.68
C ARG A 41 -10.89 8.88 8.21
N ARG A 42 -11.89 8.21 8.79
CA ARG A 42 -12.00 7.99 10.24
C ARG A 42 -10.87 7.11 10.81
N PRO A 43 -10.53 5.93 10.22
CA PRO A 43 -9.46 5.09 10.75
C PRO A 43 -8.09 5.49 10.20
N ARG A 44 -7.11 5.65 11.10
CA ARG A 44 -5.69 5.79 10.74
C ARG A 44 -5.06 4.41 10.55
N ILE A 45 -4.28 4.24 9.49
CA ILE A 45 -3.41 3.07 9.32
C ILE A 45 -2.13 3.37 10.08
N ILE A 46 -1.86 2.62 11.14
CA ILE A 46 -0.62 2.72 11.90
C ILE A 46 0.24 1.53 11.47
N PRO A 47 1.41 1.73 10.85
CA PRO A 47 2.35 0.65 10.62
C PRO A 47 2.80 0.12 11.99
N ALA A 48 2.72 -1.21 12.18
CA ALA A 48 3.04 -1.98 13.39
C ALA A 48 3.09 -1.16 14.70
N ASP A 49 2.03 -1.25 15.50
CA ASP A 49 1.93 -0.62 16.81
C ASP A 49 2.80 -1.40 17.81
N GLY A 50 4.10 -1.17 17.77
CA GLY A 50 5.08 -1.76 18.67
C GLY A 50 6.49 -1.48 18.21
N ASP A 51 7.34 -1.02 19.14
CA ASP A 51 8.80 -0.92 18.99
C ASP A 51 9.49 -2.30 18.82
N VAL A 52 8.74 -3.32 18.37
CA VAL A 52 9.24 -4.67 18.12
C VAL A 52 9.76 -4.68 16.70
N ALA A 53 11.07 -4.68 16.56
CA ALA A 53 11.69 -4.81 15.26
C ALA A 53 11.54 -6.26 14.76
N ASP A 54 11.61 -6.49 13.46
CA ASP A 54 11.54 -7.85 12.89
C ASP A 54 12.63 -8.76 13.50
N GLU A 55 13.75 -8.18 13.93
CA GLU A 55 14.86 -8.84 14.61
C GLU A 55 14.49 -9.38 16.01
N ASP A 56 13.54 -8.75 16.71
CA ASP A 56 13.08 -9.22 18.02
C ASP A 56 12.26 -10.52 17.93
N LEU A 57 11.78 -10.87 16.74
CA LEU A 57 11.11 -12.15 16.47
C LEU A 57 12.10 -13.31 16.38
N ILE A 58 13.40 -13.04 16.27
CA ILE A 58 14.44 -14.08 16.24
C ILE A 58 14.67 -14.60 17.66
N ALA A 59 14.49 -15.91 17.85
CA ALA A 59 14.71 -16.55 19.14
C ALA A 59 16.14 -16.32 19.66
N ARG A 60 16.24 -15.90 20.93
CA ARG A 60 17.53 -15.73 21.61
C ARG A 60 18.11 -17.11 21.97
N GLU A 61 19.32 -17.39 21.48
CA GLU A 61 20.06 -18.62 21.76
C GLU A 61 21.35 -18.30 22.52
N GLU A 62 21.67 -19.06 23.57
CA GLU A 62 22.99 -18.98 24.21
C GLU A 62 24.05 -19.64 23.30
N VAL A 63 25.06 -18.86 22.93
CA VAL A 63 26.14 -19.29 22.04
C VAL A 63 27.51 -18.95 22.61
N VAL A 64 28.48 -19.81 22.34
CA VAL A 64 29.90 -19.57 22.58
C VAL A 64 30.55 -19.14 21.27
N VAL A 65 31.26 -18.02 21.30
CA VAL A 65 32.07 -17.53 20.18
C VAL A 65 33.54 -17.83 20.47
N THR A 66 34.18 -18.61 19.59
CA THR A 66 35.60 -18.94 19.69
C THR A 66 36.37 -18.21 18.60
N ILE A 67 37.48 -17.56 18.99
CA ILE A 67 38.42 -16.90 18.08
C ILE A 67 39.77 -17.61 18.19
N THR A 68 40.30 -18.10 17.08
CA THR A 68 41.64 -18.72 17.04
C THR A 68 42.72 -17.65 16.87
N GLU A 69 43.96 -17.99 17.23
CA GLU A 69 45.14 -17.11 17.03
C GLU A 69 45.36 -16.76 15.55
N THR A 70 44.97 -17.66 14.65
CA THR A 70 44.98 -17.45 13.18
C THR A 70 43.82 -16.58 12.67
N GLY A 71 42.94 -16.10 13.55
CA GLY A 71 41.85 -15.18 13.21
C GLY A 71 40.54 -15.84 12.78
N TYR A 72 40.36 -17.15 12.98
CA TYR A 72 39.11 -17.82 12.65
C TYR A 72 38.07 -17.63 13.75
N ALA A 73 36.90 -17.11 13.41
CA ALA A 73 35.77 -16.92 14.32
C ALA A 73 34.65 -17.93 14.01
N LYS A 74 34.20 -18.68 15.03
CA LYS A 74 33.09 -19.65 14.93
C LYS A 74 32.10 -19.48 16.08
N ARG A 75 30.80 -19.62 15.78
CA ARG A 75 29.71 -19.71 16.78
C ARG A 75 29.25 -21.16 16.98
N THR A 76 29.07 -21.58 18.22
CA THR A 76 28.52 -22.91 18.58
C THR A 76 27.50 -22.73 19.71
N LYS A 77 26.39 -23.47 19.68
CA LYS A 77 25.40 -23.46 20.78
C LYS A 77 26.05 -23.93 22.08
N SER A 78 25.74 -23.28 23.20
CA SER A 78 26.35 -23.59 24.50
C SER A 78 26.17 -25.05 24.92
N ASP A 79 25.01 -25.66 24.62
CA ASP A 79 24.73 -27.06 24.91
C ASP A 79 25.68 -28.03 24.19
N LEU A 80 26.00 -27.74 22.92
CA LEU A 80 26.93 -28.54 22.11
C LEU A 80 28.40 -28.33 22.51
N TYR A 81 28.72 -27.23 23.20
CA TYR A 81 30.07 -26.94 23.67
C TYR A 81 30.37 -27.63 25.01
N ARG A 82 29.40 -27.67 25.93
CA ARG A 82 29.57 -28.31 27.24
C ARG A 82 29.68 -29.85 27.15
N SER A 83 29.15 -30.45 26.09
CA SER A 83 29.21 -31.90 25.86
C SER A 83 30.49 -32.38 25.16
N GLN A 84 31.44 -31.49 24.87
CA GLN A 84 32.72 -31.80 24.22
C GLN A 84 33.88 -31.83 25.20
#